data_AF-A0A2T5HXV4-F1
#
_entry.id   AF-A0A2T5HXV4-F1
#
_cell.length_a   1.000
_cell.length_b   1.000
_cell.length_c   1.000
_cell.angle_alpha   90.00
_cell.angle_beta   90.00
_cell.angle_gamma   90.00
#
_symmetry.space_group_name_H-M   'P 1'
#
loop_
_entity.id
_entity.type
_entity.pdbx_description
1 polymer ?
#
loop_
_entity_poly.entity_id
_entity_poly.type
_entity_poly.pdbx_seq_one_letter_code
_entity_poly.pdbx_strand_id
1 'polypeptide(L)'
;MFKQILLTAAVLSVSISTAFATTTIGGATLTDTATVNSGTVSPTSYLSYVSGGNGATGWADGSTYGGDGFTAAAAMSSADHHWLQYDPAILVYSPAALSSVLAIPAIDHGWNADNTGEFWEPFEFRIYGSDSSGALLEEGHITSVWARGVDDTSALKNADDWSSQWSFTGSYNYFAVVSGDRLVGGPWSAGEGEIDAIAAIPEPETYAMLLAGLGLLGFAARRRKH
;
A
#
# COMPACT_ATOMS: atom_id res chain seq x y z
N MET A 1 -67.13 -3.37 38.70
CA MET A 1 -66.50 -2.44 37.72
C MET A 1 -65.11 -2.98 37.40
N PHE A 2 -64.95 -3.71 36.30
CA PHE A 2 -63.67 -4.25 35.85
C PHE A 2 -62.86 -3.14 35.18
N LYS A 3 -61.67 -2.82 35.69
CA LYS A 3 -60.72 -1.92 35.02
C LYS A 3 -59.83 -2.77 34.11
N GLN A 4 -59.95 -2.58 32.80
CA GLN A 4 -59.03 -3.14 31.81
C GLN A 4 -57.67 -2.44 31.94
N ILE A 5 -56.62 -3.21 32.16
CA ILE A 5 -55.23 -2.74 32.10
C ILE A 5 -54.77 -2.99 30.66
N LEU A 6 -54.61 -1.93 29.88
CA LEU A 6 -53.95 -1.99 28.57
C LEU A 6 -52.43 -2.09 28.80
N LEU A 7 -51.84 -3.26 28.50
CA LEU A 7 -50.39 -3.38 28.33
C LEU A 7 -50.03 -2.90 26.92
N THR A 8 -49.40 -1.74 26.83
CA THR A 8 -48.79 -1.25 25.59
C THR A 8 -47.45 -1.96 25.41
N ALA A 9 -47.39 -2.94 24.52
CA ALA A 9 -46.13 -3.57 24.11
C ALA A 9 -45.36 -2.60 23.20
N ALA A 10 -44.26 -2.03 23.70
CA ALA A 10 -43.32 -1.30 22.85
C ALA A 10 -42.55 -2.30 21.99
N VAL A 11 -42.86 -2.36 20.70
CA VAL A 11 -42.05 -3.08 19.72
C VAL A 11 -40.81 -2.24 19.47
N LEU A 12 -39.69 -2.63 20.08
CA LEU A 12 -38.38 -2.06 19.77
C LEU A 12 -37.91 -2.68 18.45
N SER A 13 -38.13 -1.97 17.34
CA SER A 13 -37.57 -2.34 16.04
C SER A 13 -36.06 -2.06 16.07
N VAL A 14 -35.25 -3.10 16.21
CA VAL A 14 -33.79 -3.01 16.01
C VAL A 14 -33.54 -2.96 14.50
N SER A 15 -33.30 -1.76 13.99
CA SER A 15 -32.76 -1.57 12.65
C SER A 15 -31.31 -2.03 12.65
N ILE A 16 -31.03 -3.21 12.09
CA ILE A 16 -29.65 -3.64 11.84
C ILE A 16 -29.14 -2.78 10.68
N SER A 17 -28.41 -1.69 10.98
CA SER A 17 -27.68 -0.97 9.94
C SER A 17 -26.47 -1.83 9.54
N THR A 18 -26.52 -2.43 8.35
CA THR A 18 -25.38 -3.13 7.74
C THR A 18 -24.38 -2.15 7.13
N ALA A 19 -24.20 -0.97 7.72
CA ALA A 19 -23.20 -0.02 7.26
C ALA A 19 -21.82 -0.62 7.56
N PHE A 20 -21.20 -1.23 6.55
CA PHE A 20 -19.79 -1.59 6.61
C PHE A 20 -18.97 -0.33 6.85
N ALA A 21 -17.90 -0.44 7.64
CA ALA A 21 -17.02 0.69 7.91
C ALA A 21 -16.30 1.08 6.60
N THR A 22 -16.71 2.19 6.01
CA THR A 22 -16.07 2.77 4.82
C THR A 22 -14.96 3.72 5.26
N THR A 23 -13.79 3.61 4.63
CA THR A 23 -12.70 4.57 4.85
C THR A 23 -12.89 5.75 3.92
N THR A 24 -12.88 6.98 4.44
CA THR A 24 -12.90 8.19 3.62
C THR A 24 -11.53 8.82 3.64
N ILE A 25 -10.97 9.10 2.46
CA ILE A 25 -9.65 9.70 2.30
C ILE A 25 -9.77 10.82 1.25
N GLY A 26 -9.37 12.04 1.64
CA GLY A 26 -9.51 13.28 0.84
C GLY A 26 -10.91 13.52 0.25
N GLY A 27 -11.96 13.07 0.93
CA GLY A 27 -13.36 13.24 0.48
C GLY A 27 -13.85 12.16 -0.48
N ALA A 28 -13.02 11.21 -0.89
CA ALA A 28 -13.42 10.01 -1.64
C ALA A 28 -13.56 8.80 -0.71
N THR A 29 -14.33 7.79 -1.14
CA THR A 29 -14.53 6.56 -0.38
C THR A 29 -13.63 5.47 -0.88
N LEU A 30 -12.79 4.92 -0.01
CA LEU A 30 -11.99 3.73 -0.31
C LEU A 30 -12.91 2.52 -0.48
N THR A 31 -12.63 1.69 -1.49
CA THR A 31 -13.32 0.41 -1.71
C THR A 31 -13.02 -0.63 -0.62
N ASP A 32 -12.03 -0.37 0.22
CA ASP A 32 -11.61 -1.19 1.36
C ASP A 32 -11.77 -0.45 2.71
N THR A 33 -11.63 -1.22 3.80
CA THR A 33 -11.51 -0.69 5.16
C THR A 33 -10.05 -0.62 5.58
N ALA A 34 -9.53 0.58 5.82
CA ALA A 34 -8.13 0.84 6.14
C ALA A 34 -7.96 1.76 7.35
N THR A 35 -6.84 1.59 8.06
CA THR A 35 -6.40 2.55 9.07
C THR A 35 -5.69 3.72 8.39
N VAL A 36 -6.15 4.94 8.61
CA VAL A 36 -5.49 6.15 8.07
C VAL A 36 -4.54 6.73 9.10
N ASN A 37 -3.25 6.72 8.77
CA ASN A 37 -2.17 7.27 9.57
C ASN A 37 -1.86 8.69 9.09
N SER A 38 -1.75 9.66 10.00
CA SER A 38 -1.51 11.07 9.65
C SER A 38 -0.05 11.40 9.31
N GLY A 39 0.85 10.41 9.35
CA GLY A 39 2.30 10.57 9.16
C GLY A 39 2.82 9.84 7.93
N THR A 40 4.14 9.68 7.86
CA THR A 40 4.85 8.96 6.80
C THR A 40 5.09 7.49 7.17
N VAL A 41 5.50 6.69 6.19
CA VAL A 41 6.03 5.32 6.35
C VAL A 41 7.42 5.21 5.76
N SER A 42 8.37 4.62 6.49
CA SER A 42 9.74 4.46 5.98
C SER A 42 10.01 3.01 5.57
N PRO A 43 9.84 2.63 4.30
CA PRO A 43 10.17 1.30 3.82
C PRO A 43 11.68 1.07 3.89
N THR A 44 12.07 -0.14 4.26
CA THR A 44 13.48 -0.55 4.38
C THR A 44 13.90 -1.59 3.36
N SER A 45 12.98 -2.06 2.52
CA SER A 45 13.18 -3.20 1.64
C SER A 45 12.32 -3.10 0.39
N TYR A 46 12.84 -2.42 -0.62
CA TYR A 46 12.20 -2.27 -1.92
C TYR A 46 12.22 -3.58 -2.72
N LEU A 47 11.20 -3.82 -3.53
CA LEU A 47 11.09 -4.98 -4.41
C LEU A 47 11.79 -4.72 -5.75
N SER A 48 12.03 -5.80 -6.50
CA SER A 48 12.63 -5.74 -7.83
C SER A 48 11.56 -5.71 -8.91
N TYR A 49 11.63 -4.74 -9.81
CA TYR A 49 10.91 -4.74 -11.08
C TYR A 49 11.45 -5.82 -12.02
N VAL A 50 10.53 -6.62 -12.56
CA VAL A 50 10.83 -7.79 -13.40
C VAL A 50 10.43 -7.54 -14.85
N SER A 51 9.24 -6.99 -15.09
CA SER A 51 8.70 -6.72 -16.44
C SER A 51 7.47 -5.81 -16.38
N GLY A 52 6.98 -5.37 -17.55
CA GLY A 52 5.88 -4.42 -17.67
C GLY A 52 6.39 -2.99 -17.83
N GLY A 53 5.48 -2.01 -17.78
CA GLY A 53 5.76 -0.55 -17.73
C GLY A 53 7.01 -0.09 -18.47
N ASN A 54 6.85 0.30 -19.75
CA ASN A 54 7.91 0.82 -20.62
C ASN A 54 9.19 -0.05 -20.75
N GLY A 55 9.17 -1.31 -20.29
CA GLY A 55 10.29 -2.24 -20.39
C GLY A 55 11.37 -2.09 -19.31
N ALA A 56 11.06 -1.40 -18.22
CA ALA A 56 12.00 -1.17 -17.11
C ALA A 56 12.21 -2.43 -16.24
N THR A 57 13.43 -2.61 -15.73
CA THR A 57 13.79 -3.67 -14.77
C THR A 57 14.81 -3.17 -13.73
N GLY A 58 14.87 -3.78 -12.54
CA GLY A 58 15.83 -3.40 -11.49
C GLY A 58 15.19 -3.22 -10.11
N TRP A 59 15.96 -2.79 -9.11
CA TRP A 59 15.46 -2.56 -7.76
C TRP A 59 14.79 -1.20 -7.62
N ALA A 60 13.63 -1.16 -6.94
CA ALA A 60 12.86 0.06 -6.68
C ALA A 60 13.52 1.05 -5.70
N ASP A 61 14.73 0.76 -5.22
CA ASP A 61 15.56 1.69 -4.45
C ASP A 61 16.56 2.47 -5.34
N GLY A 62 16.55 2.22 -6.65
CA GLY A 62 17.50 2.81 -7.59
C GLY A 62 18.94 2.32 -7.39
N SER A 63 19.16 1.15 -6.77
CA SER A 63 20.48 0.53 -6.74
C SER A 63 20.84 -0.13 -8.08
N THR A 64 19.83 -0.58 -8.83
CA THR A 64 19.96 -1.09 -10.19
C THR A 64 18.83 -0.56 -11.05
N TYR A 65 19.15 -0.15 -12.29
CA TYR A 65 18.16 0.34 -13.25
C TYR A 65 18.54 -0.13 -14.66
N GLY A 66 17.60 -0.80 -15.32
CA GLY A 66 17.65 -1.16 -16.72
C GLY A 66 16.48 -0.51 -17.45
N GLY A 67 16.76 0.58 -18.18
CA GLY A 67 15.80 1.34 -18.99
C GLY A 67 16.53 2.44 -19.79
N ASP A 68 15.83 3.11 -20.71
CA ASP A 68 16.46 4.02 -21.67
C ASP A 68 16.92 5.34 -21.02
N GLY A 69 18.23 5.45 -20.79
CA GLY A 69 18.93 6.74 -20.68
C GLY A 69 19.03 7.40 -19.30
N PHE A 70 18.49 6.81 -18.23
CA PHE A 70 18.59 7.36 -16.87
C PHE A 70 19.62 6.63 -15.99
N THR A 71 20.28 7.37 -15.09
CA THR A 71 21.03 6.75 -13.97
C THR A 71 20.03 6.36 -12.89
N ALA A 72 20.37 5.37 -12.07
CA ALA A 72 19.46 4.87 -11.05
C ALA A 72 19.12 5.93 -9.97
N ALA A 73 20.05 6.86 -9.68
CA ALA A 73 19.78 8.03 -8.85
C ALA A 73 18.82 9.03 -9.52
N ALA A 74 18.95 9.23 -10.84
CA ALA A 74 18.04 10.09 -11.60
C ALA A 74 16.63 9.49 -11.67
N ALA A 75 16.54 8.17 -11.86
CA ALA A 75 15.30 7.41 -11.89
C ALA A 75 14.51 7.54 -10.58
N MET A 76 15.17 7.51 -9.41
CA MET A 76 14.53 7.70 -8.10
C MET A 76 14.16 9.15 -7.76
N SER A 77 14.69 10.12 -8.51
CA SER A 77 14.55 11.55 -8.22
C SER A 77 13.55 12.28 -9.11
N SER A 78 13.00 11.63 -10.13
CA SER A 78 11.92 12.21 -10.92
C SER A 78 10.62 12.19 -10.11
N ALA A 79 9.80 13.24 -10.24
CA ALA A 79 8.51 13.34 -9.55
C ALA A 79 7.57 12.22 -9.97
N ASP A 80 7.53 11.98 -11.27
CA ASP A 80 6.92 10.82 -11.89
C ASP A 80 8.06 9.85 -12.08
N HIS A 81 8.28 8.85 -11.20
CA HIS A 81 9.20 7.78 -11.58
C HIS A 81 8.68 7.25 -12.91
N HIS A 82 9.41 7.56 -13.99
CA HIS A 82 9.22 7.18 -15.41
C HIS A 82 8.94 5.67 -15.64
N TRP A 83 8.88 4.92 -14.55
CA TRP A 83 9.09 3.54 -14.41
C TRP A 83 7.86 2.83 -14.98
N LEU A 84 6.62 3.26 -14.75
CA LEU A 84 5.50 2.35 -14.96
C LEU A 84 4.13 3.01 -15.25
N GLN A 85 4.05 3.71 -16.37
CA GLN A 85 2.75 4.10 -16.99
C GLN A 85 2.18 2.91 -17.78
N TYR A 86 0.88 2.66 -17.73
CA TYR A 86 0.30 1.32 -17.98
C TYR A 86 0.39 0.66 -19.36
N ASP A 87 0.12 -0.66 -19.30
CA ASP A 87 -0.15 -1.73 -20.27
C ASP A 87 1.06 -2.25 -21.09
N PRO A 88 1.64 -3.42 -20.76
CA PRO A 88 1.12 -4.52 -19.92
C PRO A 88 1.36 -4.38 -18.41
N ALA A 89 0.70 -5.27 -17.64
CA ALA A 89 0.83 -5.42 -16.18
C ALA A 89 2.28 -5.40 -15.71
N ILE A 90 2.51 -4.72 -14.60
CA ILE A 90 3.83 -4.55 -14.00
C ILE A 90 4.08 -5.71 -13.06
N LEU A 91 5.17 -6.43 -13.25
CA LEU A 91 5.55 -7.54 -12.39
C LEU A 91 6.70 -7.13 -11.49
N VAL A 92 6.51 -7.27 -10.18
CA VAL A 92 7.56 -7.10 -9.18
C VAL A 92 7.85 -8.40 -8.43
N TYR A 93 9.05 -8.49 -7.86
CA TYR A 93 9.56 -9.66 -7.17
C TYR A 93 10.17 -9.30 -5.81
N SER A 94 9.87 -10.15 -4.82
CA SER A 94 10.49 -10.19 -3.50
C SER A 94 11.21 -11.53 -3.29
N PRO A 95 12.43 -11.53 -2.73
CA PRO A 95 13.12 -12.77 -2.36
C PRO A 95 12.43 -13.54 -1.21
N ALA A 96 11.61 -12.85 -0.40
CA ALA A 96 10.78 -13.47 0.62
C ALA A 96 9.32 -13.50 0.17
N ALA A 97 8.57 -14.54 0.55
CA ALA A 97 7.13 -14.54 0.38
C ALA A 97 6.50 -13.56 1.37
N LEU A 98 5.64 -12.66 0.90
CA LEU A 98 5.02 -11.60 1.70
C LEU A 98 3.49 -11.73 1.63
N SER A 99 2.81 -11.59 2.76
CA SER A 99 1.34 -11.41 2.83
C SER A 99 0.93 -9.93 2.85
N SER A 100 1.89 -9.01 2.82
CA SER A 100 1.61 -7.61 2.56
C SER A 100 2.77 -6.86 1.91
N VAL A 101 2.43 -5.82 1.16
CA VAL A 101 3.38 -4.90 0.53
C VAL A 101 2.96 -3.46 0.76
N LEU A 102 3.93 -2.55 0.76
CA LEU A 102 3.71 -1.12 0.69
C LEU A 102 3.75 -0.69 -0.77
N ALA A 103 2.69 -0.04 -1.23
CA ALA A 103 2.61 0.61 -2.52
C ALA A 103 2.88 2.11 -2.37
N ILE A 104 3.76 2.60 -3.22
CA ILE A 104 4.18 4.00 -3.30
C ILE A 104 3.71 4.48 -4.67
N PRO A 105 2.58 5.22 -4.75
CA PRO A 105 2.06 5.75 -6.00
C PRO A 105 3.06 6.70 -6.67
N ALA A 106 2.93 6.90 -7.98
CA ALA A 106 3.62 7.96 -8.69
C ALA A 106 2.82 9.27 -8.66
N ILE A 107 3.51 10.39 -8.87
CA ILE A 107 2.91 11.70 -9.12
C ILE A 107 2.97 11.96 -10.63
N ASP A 108 1.85 12.14 -11.32
CA ASP A 108 1.79 12.53 -12.75
C ASP A 108 1.42 14.00 -12.98
N HIS A 109 0.74 14.64 -12.03
CA HIS A 109 0.10 15.93 -12.26
C HIS A 109 0.36 17.00 -11.20
N GLY A 110 1.21 17.97 -11.57
CA GLY A 110 1.28 19.26 -10.86
C GLY A 110 2.41 19.39 -9.86
N TRP A 111 3.45 18.53 -9.95
CA TRP A 111 4.63 18.63 -9.11
C TRP A 111 5.19 20.05 -9.05
N ASN A 112 5.31 20.57 -7.83
CA ASN A 112 6.19 21.68 -7.52
C ASN A 112 7.04 21.34 -6.30
N ALA A 113 8.17 22.03 -6.14
CA ALA A 113 9.15 21.73 -5.09
C ALA A 113 8.57 21.73 -3.66
N ASP A 114 7.42 22.38 -3.46
CA ASP A 114 6.75 22.51 -2.18
C ASP A 114 5.53 21.59 -2.00
N ASN A 115 5.18 20.80 -3.02
CA ASN A 115 3.98 19.97 -3.13
C ASN A 115 2.64 20.69 -2.86
N THR A 116 2.50 21.92 -3.37
CA THR A 116 1.32 22.77 -3.11
C THR A 116 0.43 22.90 -4.34
N GLY A 117 -0.82 22.46 -4.27
CA GLY A 117 -1.76 22.55 -5.40
C GLY A 117 -1.76 21.32 -6.33
N GLU A 118 -1.22 20.22 -5.83
CA GLU A 118 -1.34 18.88 -6.40
C GLU A 118 -2.80 18.42 -6.45
N PHE A 119 -3.15 17.68 -7.50
CA PHE A 119 -4.40 16.96 -7.58
C PHE A 119 -4.17 15.56 -7.01
N TRP A 120 -4.96 15.18 -6.01
CA TRP A 120 -4.83 13.88 -5.37
C TRP A 120 -5.31 12.78 -6.33
N GLU A 121 -4.38 12.04 -6.92
CA GLU A 121 -4.64 10.86 -7.77
C GLU A 121 -4.14 9.52 -7.15
N PRO A 122 -4.17 9.31 -5.81
CA PRO A 122 -3.68 8.07 -5.23
C PRO A 122 -4.65 6.90 -5.46
N PHE A 123 -4.08 5.71 -5.59
CA PHE A 123 -4.78 4.42 -5.66
C PHE A 123 -5.56 4.16 -6.97
N GLU A 124 -5.03 4.63 -8.09
CA GLU A 124 -5.51 4.29 -9.45
C GLU A 124 -5.02 2.93 -9.96
N PHE A 125 -4.45 2.11 -9.07
CA PHE A 125 -3.92 0.79 -9.36
C PHE A 125 -4.50 -0.30 -8.46
N ARG A 126 -4.32 -1.53 -8.92
CA ARG A 126 -4.62 -2.77 -8.21
C ARG A 126 -3.38 -3.61 -8.12
N ILE A 127 -3.14 -4.19 -6.94
CA ILE A 127 -2.05 -5.12 -6.72
C ILE A 127 -2.61 -6.52 -6.53
N TYR A 128 -2.06 -7.47 -7.27
CA TYR A 128 -2.36 -8.89 -7.13
C TYR A 128 -1.13 -9.64 -6.64
N GLY A 129 -1.31 -10.57 -5.71
CA GLY A 129 -0.39 -11.69 -5.54
C GLY A 129 -0.34 -12.49 -6.85
N SER A 130 0.85 -12.81 -7.30
CA SER A 130 1.10 -13.38 -8.63
C SER A 130 2.06 -14.57 -8.58
N ASP A 131 2.08 -15.33 -9.67
CA ASP A 131 3.21 -16.21 -10.00
C ASP A 131 4.28 -15.46 -10.83
N SER A 132 5.35 -16.16 -11.21
CA SER A 132 6.45 -15.61 -11.99
C SER A 132 6.09 -15.24 -13.43
N SER A 133 4.91 -15.62 -13.91
CA SER A 133 4.40 -15.26 -15.25
C SER A 133 3.57 -13.99 -15.26
N GLY A 134 3.23 -13.45 -14.08
CA GLY A 134 2.31 -12.31 -13.96
C GLY A 134 0.85 -12.72 -13.86
N ALA A 135 0.53 -14.00 -13.59
CA ALA A 135 -0.86 -14.42 -13.42
C ALA A 135 -1.48 -13.78 -12.16
N LEU A 136 -2.64 -13.13 -12.32
CA LEU A 136 -3.35 -12.47 -11.23
C LEU A 136 -4.05 -13.51 -10.33
N LEU A 137 -3.43 -13.89 -9.20
CA LEU A 137 -3.92 -15.00 -8.35
C LEU A 137 -4.85 -14.53 -7.23
N GLU A 138 -4.48 -13.47 -6.51
CA GLU A 138 -5.27 -12.90 -5.41
C GLU A 138 -5.15 -11.38 -5.43
N GLU A 139 -6.28 -10.69 -5.48
CA GLU A 139 -6.32 -9.24 -5.34
C GLU A 139 -6.04 -8.84 -3.89
N GLY A 140 -5.10 -7.92 -3.66
CA GLY A 140 -4.84 -7.40 -2.33
C GLY A 140 -5.91 -6.40 -1.88
N HIS A 141 -5.99 -6.22 -0.57
CA HIS A 141 -6.88 -5.25 0.07
C HIS A 141 -6.07 -4.16 0.78
N ILE A 142 -6.47 -2.90 0.63
CA ILE A 142 -5.81 -1.81 1.33
C ILE A 142 -6.23 -1.85 2.82
N THR A 143 -5.25 -2.05 3.71
CA THR A 143 -5.49 -2.17 5.16
C THR A 143 -4.91 -1.01 5.97
N SER A 144 -3.93 -0.29 5.43
CA SER A 144 -3.39 0.94 6.01
C SER A 144 -3.05 1.96 4.94
N VAL A 145 -3.18 3.24 5.28
CA VAL A 145 -2.78 4.37 4.45
C VAL A 145 -1.94 5.34 5.27
N TRP A 146 -0.91 5.93 4.67
CA TRP A 146 -0.10 6.99 5.26
C TRP A 146 -0.32 8.28 4.49
N ALA A 147 -0.90 9.26 5.17
CA ALA A 147 -1.40 10.49 4.55
C ALA A 147 -0.29 11.46 4.07
N ARG A 148 0.98 11.16 4.39
CA ARG A 148 2.17 11.89 3.93
C ARG A 148 3.14 10.99 3.15
N GLY A 149 2.65 9.83 2.69
CA GLY A 149 3.45 8.88 1.93
C GLY A 149 4.71 8.37 2.64
N VAL A 150 5.85 8.36 1.95
CA VAL A 150 7.10 7.72 2.42
C VAL A 150 8.06 8.67 3.14
N ASP A 151 8.24 9.88 2.64
CA ASP A 151 9.20 10.83 3.17
C ASP A 151 8.73 12.29 2.95
N ASP A 152 8.81 13.09 4.01
CA ASP A 152 8.41 14.50 4.06
C ASP A 152 9.64 15.43 4.18
N THR A 153 10.86 14.89 4.05
CA THR A 153 12.09 15.61 4.45
C THR A 153 13.28 15.54 3.48
N SER A 154 13.40 14.55 2.59
CA SER A 154 14.57 14.42 1.70
C SER A 154 14.28 14.69 0.21
N ALA A 155 15.26 14.44 -0.66
CA ALA A 155 15.07 14.47 -2.12
C ALA A 155 14.08 13.41 -2.63
N LEU A 156 13.68 12.46 -1.76
CA LEU A 156 12.59 11.49 -1.97
C LEU A 156 11.19 12.06 -1.61
N LYS A 157 11.08 13.39 -1.40
CA LYS A 157 9.81 14.11 -1.18
C LYS A 157 8.81 13.95 -2.34
N ASN A 158 9.24 13.42 -3.48
CA ASN A 158 8.37 13.01 -4.59
C ASN A 158 7.41 11.85 -4.25
N ALA A 159 7.47 11.26 -3.06
CA ALA A 159 6.53 10.25 -2.60
C ALA A 159 5.53 10.77 -1.54
N ASP A 160 5.05 12.02 -1.66
CA ASP A 160 4.10 12.65 -0.72
C ASP A 160 2.62 12.29 -1.01
N ASP A 161 2.36 11.50 -2.05
CA ASP A 161 1.07 10.86 -2.21
C ASP A 161 0.82 9.78 -1.16
N TRP A 162 -0.46 9.50 -0.91
CA TRP A 162 -0.83 8.51 0.08
C TRP A 162 -0.24 7.14 -0.25
N SER A 163 0.69 6.67 0.59
CA SER A 163 1.18 5.31 0.48
C SER A 163 0.19 4.35 1.12
N SER A 164 0.02 3.16 0.51
CA SER A 164 -0.94 2.15 0.98
C SER A 164 -0.27 0.82 1.28
N GLN A 165 -0.66 0.20 2.39
CA GLN A 165 -0.39 -1.20 2.63
C GLN A 165 -1.48 -2.06 1.99
N TRP A 166 -1.05 -2.97 1.12
CA TRP A 166 -1.88 -3.99 0.51
C TRP A 166 -1.65 -5.33 1.22
N SER A 167 -2.71 -5.93 1.73
CA SER A 167 -2.67 -7.21 2.44
C SER A 167 -3.34 -8.30 1.62
N PHE A 168 -2.81 -9.51 1.75
CA PHE A 168 -3.25 -10.73 1.08
C PHE A 168 -3.53 -11.81 2.13
N THR A 169 -4.40 -12.75 1.79
CA THR A 169 -4.62 -13.97 2.59
C THR A 169 -3.47 -14.94 2.38
N GLY A 170 -2.95 -15.02 1.15
CA GLY A 170 -1.75 -15.79 0.79
C GLY A 170 -0.46 -15.04 1.05
N SER A 171 0.67 -15.73 0.80
CA SER A 171 1.99 -15.11 0.76
C SER A 171 2.61 -15.31 -0.62
N TYR A 172 3.14 -14.25 -1.22
CA TYR A 172 3.60 -14.25 -2.60
C TYR A 172 5.02 -13.71 -2.72
N ASN A 173 5.79 -14.27 -3.65
CA ASN A 173 7.07 -13.72 -4.07
C ASN A 173 6.93 -12.74 -5.23
N TYR A 174 5.86 -12.83 -6.01
CA TYR A 174 5.60 -11.95 -7.15
C TYR A 174 4.31 -11.18 -6.93
N PHE A 175 4.30 -9.93 -7.37
CA PHE A 175 3.11 -9.10 -7.36
C PHE A 175 2.91 -8.44 -8.71
N ALA A 176 1.68 -8.47 -9.21
CA ALA A 176 1.30 -7.85 -10.46
C ALA A 176 0.50 -6.58 -10.18
N VAL A 177 0.93 -5.45 -10.74
CA VAL A 177 0.23 -4.17 -10.64
C VAL A 177 -0.48 -3.89 -11.97
N VAL A 178 -1.78 -3.61 -11.90
CA VAL A 178 -2.67 -3.37 -13.06
C VAL A 178 -3.60 -2.19 -12.78
N SER A 179 -4.11 -1.56 -13.83
CA SER A 179 -4.98 -0.40 -13.67
C SER A 179 -6.25 -0.72 -12.91
N GLY A 180 -6.68 0.25 -12.12
CA GLY A 180 -8.02 0.26 -11.57
C GLY A 180 -8.11 0.93 -10.22
N ASP A 181 -9.11 1.79 -10.10
CA ASP A 181 -9.30 2.66 -8.95
C ASP A 181 -9.72 1.91 -7.68
N ARG A 182 -9.25 2.44 -6.54
CA ARG A 182 -9.69 2.08 -5.19
C ARG A 182 -10.42 3.19 -4.46
N LEU A 183 -10.47 4.39 -5.02
CA LEU A 183 -11.29 5.48 -4.52
C LEU A 183 -12.52 5.63 -5.42
N VAL A 184 -13.70 5.72 -4.81
CA VAL A 184 -14.97 5.91 -5.51
C VAL A 184 -15.59 7.25 -5.10
N GLY A 185 -16.14 7.95 -6.10
CA GLY A 185 -16.93 9.18 -5.90
C GLY A 185 -16.11 10.47 -5.82
N GLY A 186 -14.81 10.42 -6.16
CA GLY A 186 -13.97 11.61 -6.34
C GLY A 186 -14.03 12.18 -7.77
N PRO A 187 -13.61 13.44 -8.00
CA PRO A 187 -13.52 14.04 -9.34
C PRO A 187 -12.39 13.46 -10.23
N TRP A 188 -11.56 12.57 -9.69
CA TRP A 188 -10.22 12.19 -10.20
C TRP A 188 -10.14 10.66 -10.32
N SER A 189 -10.86 10.11 -11.30
CA SER A 189 -10.93 8.65 -11.49
C SER A 189 -10.75 8.39 -12.97
N ALA A 190 -9.50 8.17 -13.35
CA ALA A 190 -9.17 7.69 -14.69
C ALA A 190 -8.14 6.55 -14.72
N GLY A 191 -7.90 5.82 -13.62
CA GLY A 191 -7.33 4.46 -13.73
C GLY A 191 -6.02 4.38 -14.52
N GLU A 192 -5.15 5.37 -14.38
CA GLU A 192 -3.86 5.45 -15.09
C GLU A 192 -2.76 4.71 -14.31
N GLY A 193 -3.15 4.09 -13.19
CA GLY A 193 -2.33 3.51 -12.11
C GLY A 193 -0.84 3.45 -12.34
N GLU A 194 -0.27 4.48 -11.76
CA GLU A 194 1.13 4.73 -11.77
C GLU A 194 1.67 4.37 -10.40
N ILE A 195 2.85 3.74 -10.41
CA ILE A 195 3.49 3.29 -9.19
C ILE A 195 5.00 3.52 -9.27
N ASP A 196 5.51 4.23 -8.29
CA ASP A 196 6.92 4.56 -8.13
C ASP A 196 7.69 3.36 -7.58
N ALA A 197 7.14 2.74 -6.53
CA ALA A 197 7.79 1.69 -5.78
C ALA A 197 6.82 0.72 -5.10
N ILE A 198 7.26 -0.54 -4.99
CA ILE A 198 6.70 -1.50 -4.05
C ILE A 198 7.79 -1.87 -3.05
N ALA A 199 7.45 -1.90 -1.77
CA ALA A 199 8.34 -2.33 -0.71
C ALA A 199 7.70 -3.41 0.17
N ALA A 200 8.54 -4.24 0.78
CA ALA A 200 8.12 -5.19 1.78
C ALA A 200 7.76 -4.44 3.07
N ILE A 201 6.63 -4.81 3.68
CA ILE A 201 6.32 -4.43 5.06
C ILE A 201 6.73 -5.61 5.94
N PRO A 202 7.66 -5.43 6.89
CA PRO A 202 8.02 -6.49 7.82
C PRO A 202 6.79 -6.97 8.56
N GLU A 203 6.50 -8.27 8.47
CA GLU A 203 5.30 -8.80 9.12
C GLU A 203 5.42 -8.69 10.64
N PRO A 204 4.33 -8.34 11.36
CA PRO A 204 4.32 -8.24 12.82
C PRO A 204 4.93 -9.46 13.52
N GLU A 205 4.72 -10.65 12.96
CA GLU A 205 5.24 -11.93 13.40
C GLU A 205 6.77 -11.96 13.41
N THR A 206 7.43 -11.30 12.45
CA THR A 206 8.89 -11.21 12.39
C THR A 206 9.43 -10.47 13.60
N TYR A 207 8.76 -9.40 14.03
CA TYR A 207 9.14 -8.69 15.25
C TYR A 207 8.87 -9.52 16.51
N ALA A 208 7.76 -10.25 16.57
CA ALA A 208 7.47 -11.15 17.68
C ALA A 208 8.52 -12.27 17.79
N MET A 209 8.93 -12.86 16.66
CA MET A 209 9.96 -13.90 16.61
C MET A 209 11.35 -13.36 16.92
N LEU A 210 11.68 -12.14 16.47
CA LEU A 210 12.92 -11.45 16.85
C LEU A 210 12.96 -11.23 18.36
N LEU A 211 11.88 -10.67 18.94
CA LEU A 211 11.78 -10.44 20.39
C LEU A 211 11.85 -11.74 21.17
N ALA A 212 11.18 -12.79 20.71
CA ALA A 212 11.28 -14.12 21.31
C ALA A 212 12.72 -14.66 21.26
N GLY A 213 13.41 -14.54 20.12
CA GLY A 213 14.81 -14.92 19.96
C GLY A 213 15.75 -14.14 20.89
N LEU A 214 15.59 -12.83 20.98
CA LEU A 214 16.34 -11.97 21.91
C LEU A 214 16.06 -12.34 23.37
N GLY A 215 14.81 -12.67 23.71
CA GLY A 215 14.42 -13.16 25.04
C GLY A 215 15.14 -14.46 25.41
N LEU A 216 15.22 -15.42 24.49
CA LEU A 216 15.92 -16.68 24.70
C LEU A 216 17.43 -16.48 24.87
N LEU A 217 18.05 -15.60 24.08
CA LEU A 217 19.47 -15.27 24.21
C LEU A 217 19.78 -14.60 25.55
N GLY A 218 18.94 -13.64 25.97
CA GLY A 218 19.05 -13.00 27.29
C GLY A 218 18.93 -14.00 28.45
N PHE A 219 17.99 -14.94 28.34
CA PHE A 219 17.82 -16.03 29.32
C PHE A 219 19.05 -16.95 29.38
N ALA A 220 19.58 -17.37 28.22
CA ALA A 220 20.77 -18.21 28.15
C ALA A 220 22.01 -17.51 28.72
N ALA A 221 22.19 -16.22 28.44
CA ALA A 221 23.29 -15.41 28.99
C ALA A 221 23.19 -15.28 30.52
N ARG A 222 21.98 -15.10 31.08
CA ARG A 222 21.77 -15.05 32.53
C ARG A 222 22.17 -16.35 33.22
N ARG A 223 21.92 -17.52 32.59
CA ARG A 223 22.32 -18.82 33.14
C ARG A 223 23.83 -19.05 33.20
N ARG A 224 24.63 -18.29 32.46
CA ARG A 224 26.11 -18.40 32.49
C ARG A 224 26.76 -17.50 33.54
N LYS A 225 26.01 -16.55 34.12
CA LYS A 225 26.45 -15.69 35.22
C LYS A 225 26.16 -16.28 36.60
N HIS A 226 25.44 -17.40 36.65
CA HIS A 226 25.22 -18.23 37.83
C HIS A 226 25.95 -19.55 37.65
#